data_AF-A0A7C2DMP9-F1
#
_entry.id   AF-A0A7C2DMP9-F1
#
_cell.length_a   1.000
_cell.length_b   1.000
_cell.length_c   1.000
_cell.angle_alpha   90.00
_cell.angle_beta   90.00
_cell.angle_gamma   90.00
#
_symmetry.space_group_name_H-M   'P 1'
#
loop_
_entity.id
_entity.type
_entity.pdbx_description
1 polymer ?
#
loop_
_entity_poly.entity_id
_entity_poly.type
_entity_poly.pdbx_seq_one_letter_code
_entity_poly.pdbx_strand_id
1 'polypeptide(L)'
;MADRLRAAPPPLTAVVELLLPAEAHVLRVLRGVLERLAEEAGFPVEQRFEAAVALSEAVAGVVRRGRTAWVTVRLAVDPTALRMEVEEQERPTRSAPPPGRLASVEAGDGADELGVP
;
A
#
# COMPACT_ATOMS: atom_id res chain seq x y z
N MET A 1 -37.69 -3.06 2.34
CA MET A 1 -36.94 -2.19 1.42
C MET A 1 -35.58 -2.00 2.07
N ALA A 2 -34.56 -2.70 1.57
CA ALA A 2 -33.32 -2.99 2.31
C ALA A 2 -32.46 -1.73 2.49
N ASP A 3 -32.25 -1.38 3.75
CA ASP A 3 -31.27 -0.40 4.22
C ASP A 3 -29.87 -0.94 3.91
N ARG A 4 -29.20 -0.40 2.88
CA ARG A 4 -27.79 -0.68 2.62
C ARG A 4 -26.97 0.10 3.63
N LEU A 5 -26.91 -0.42 4.86
CA LEU A 5 -25.89 -0.06 5.83
C LEU A 5 -24.54 -0.22 5.13
N ARG A 6 -23.92 0.93 4.83
CA ARG A 6 -22.54 1.02 4.38
C ARG A 6 -21.70 0.55 5.56
N ALA A 7 -21.50 -0.76 5.68
CA ALA A 7 -20.67 -1.36 6.70
C ALA A 7 -19.34 -0.61 6.66
N ALA A 8 -18.97 0.02 7.77
CA ALA A 8 -17.66 0.63 7.90
C ALA A 8 -16.64 -0.45 7.52
N PRO A 9 -15.69 -0.15 6.61
CA PRO A 9 -14.70 -1.14 6.23
C PRO A 9 -14.05 -1.68 7.51
N PRO A 10 -13.85 -3.00 7.63
CA PRO A 10 -13.16 -3.56 8.78
C PRO A 10 -11.84 -2.79 9.01
N PRO A 11 -11.40 -2.64 10.27
CA PRO A 11 -10.19 -1.88 10.56
C PRO A 11 -9.04 -2.42 9.71
N LEU A 12 -8.47 -1.57 8.86
CA LEU A 12 -7.34 -1.92 8.01
C LEU A 12 -6.15 -2.18 8.92
N THR A 13 -5.59 -3.39 8.84
CA THR A 13 -4.38 -3.76 9.58
C THR A 13 -3.18 -3.05 8.99
N ALA A 14 -3.12 -2.92 7.65
CA ALA A 14 -2.10 -2.14 6.95
C ALA A 14 -2.54 -1.73 5.53
N VAL A 15 -2.02 -0.60 5.07
CA VAL A 15 -2.10 -0.16 3.67
C VAL A 15 -0.70 0.23 3.20
N VAL A 16 -0.26 -0.36 2.10
CA VAL A 16 1.03 -0.10 1.47
C VAL A 16 0.80 0.26 0.01
N GLU A 17 1.28 1.43 -0.40
CA GLU A 17 1.25 1.88 -1.79
C GLU A 17 2.69 2.01 -2.29
N LEU A 18 3.01 1.32 -3.38
CA LEU A 18 4.34 1.28 -3.97
C LEU A 18 4.28 1.69 -5.43
N LEU A 19 5.07 2.70 -5.78
CA LEU A 19 5.28 3.16 -7.15
C LEU A 19 6.65 2.68 -7.62
N LEU A 20 6.67 1.74 -8.56
CA LEU A 20 7.88 1.02 -8.97
C LEU A 20 8.01 1.00 -10.50
N PRO A 21 9.24 0.94 -11.05
CA PRO A 21 9.41 0.68 -12.48
C PRO A 21 8.89 -0.72 -12.83
N ALA A 22 8.18 -0.87 -13.97
CA ALA A 22 7.64 -2.16 -14.40
C ALA A 22 8.75 -3.10 -14.93
N GLU A 23 9.57 -3.62 -14.03
CA GLU A 23 10.69 -4.52 -14.33
C GLU A 23 10.52 -5.89 -13.68
N ALA A 24 11.15 -6.92 -14.26
CA ALA A 24 11.01 -8.29 -13.76
C ALA A 24 11.47 -8.47 -12.30
N HIS A 25 12.46 -7.70 -11.85
CA HIS A 25 12.98 -7.81 -10.48
C HIS A 25 12.00 -7.24 -9.44
N VAL A 26 11.11 -6.32 -9.83
CA VAL A 26 10.09 -5.71 -8.97
C VAL A 26 9.05 -6.73 -8.49
N LEU A 27 8.79 -7.77 -9.29
CA LEU A 27 7.91 -8.89 -8.89
C LEU A 27 8.37 -9.56 -7.59
N ARG A 28 9.68 -9.75 -7.40
CA ARG A 28 10.22 -10.38 -6.18
C ARG A 28 10.01 -9.50 -4.96
N VAL A 29 10.18 -8.19 -5.11
CA VAL A 29 9.99 -7.22 -4.02
C VAL A 29 8.53 -7.19 -3.61
N LEU A 30 7.62 -7.02 -4.58
CA LEU A 30 6.19 -6.96 -4.34
C LEU A 30 5.65 -8.25 -3.69
N ARG A 31 6.13 -9.41 -4.14
CA ARG A 31 5.80 -10.70 -3.52
C ARG A 31 6.26 -10.76 -2.06
N GLY A 32 7.49 -10.34 -1.76
CA GLY A 32 8.00 -10.32 -0.38
C GLY A 32 7.19 -9.41 0.54
N VAL A 33 6.79 -8.23 0.04
CA VAL A 33 5.92 -7.30 0.79
C VAL A 33 4.55 -7.93 1.05
N LEU A 34 3.92 -8.50 0.01
CA LEU A 34 2.63 -9.17 0.13
C LEU A 34 2.67 -10.32 1.14
N GLU A 35 3.68 -11.18 1.04
CA GLU A 35 3.84 -12.33 1.93
C GLU A 35 3.96 -11.90 3.37
N ARG A 36 4.71 -10.82 3.66
CA ARG A 36 4.82 -10.29 5.03
C ARG A 36 3.55 -9.64 5.54
N LEU A 37 2.88 -8.81 4.74
CA LEU A 37 1.61 -8.22 5.13
C LEU A 37 0.55 -9.28 5.42
N ALA A 38 0.49 -10.32 4.60
CA ALA A 38 -0.48 -11.40 4.78
C ALA A 38 -0.10 -12.34 5.94
N GLU A 39 1.20 -12.57 6.19
CA GLU A 39 1.66 -13.31 7.37
C GLU A 39 1.34 -12.57 8.66
N GLU A 40 1.63 -11.27 8.73
CA GLU A 40 1.32 -10.42 9.89
C GLU A 40 -0.19 -10.34 10.16
N ALA A 41 -1.01 -10.37 9.10
CA ALA A 41 -2.46 -10.43 9.21
C ALA A 41 -3.01 -11.85 9.49
N GLY A 42 -2.15 -12.87 9.60
CA GLY A 42 -2.54 -14.23 10.00
C GLY A 42 -3.13 -15.09 8.89
N PHE A 43 -2.92 -14.75 7.62
CA PHE A 43 -3.41 -15.55 6.50
C PHE A 43 -2.67 -16.89 6.39
N PRO A 44 -3.37 -18.00 6.05
CA PRO A 44 -2.75 -19.31 5.89
C PRO A 44 -1.79 -19.32 4.69
N VAL A 45 -0.86 -20.29 4.67
CA VAL A 45 0.20 -20.38 3.65
C VAL A 45 -0.39 -20.49 2.24
N GLU A 46 -1.47 -21.24 2.09
CA GLU A 46 -2.15 -21.49 0.83
C GLU A 46 -2.73 -20.19 0.25
N GLN A 47 -3.43 -19.41 1.07
CA GLN A 47 -4.01 -18.12 0.65
C GLN A 47 -2.91 -17.09 0.34
N ARG A 48 -1.81 -17.10 1.09
CA ARG A 48 -0.63 -16.27 0.80
C ARG A 48 -0.02 -16.61 -0.55
N PHE A 49 0.11 -17.90 -0.85
CA PHE A 49 0.63 -18.39 -2.12
C PHE A 49 -0.28 -18.01 -3.29
N GLU A 50 -1.59 -18.23 -3.16
CA GLU A 50 -2.57 -17.83 -4.19
C GLU A 50 -2.53 -16.33 -4.48
N ALA A 51 -2.46 -15.50 -3.44
CA ALA A 51 -2.34 -14.06 -3.60
C ALA A 51 -1.04 -13.65 -4.29
N ALA A 52 0.09 -14.30 -3.95
CA ALA A 52 1.38 -14.05 -4.57
C ALA A 52 1.39 -14.40 -6.06
N VAL A 53 0.70 -15.49 -6.45
CA VAL A 53 0.51 -15.86 -7.85
C VAL A 53 -0.33 -14.81 -8.58
N ALA A 54 -1.48 -14.42 -8.02
CA ALA A 54 -2.36 -13.42 -8.62
C ALA A 54 -1.64 -12.07 -8.84
N LEU A 55 -0.87 -11.61 -7.85
CA LEU A 55 -0.05 -10.40 -7.96
C LEU A 55 1.01 -10.54 -9.07
N SER A 56 1.65 -11.70 -9.14
CA SER A 56 2.69 -11.97 -10.14
C SER A 56 2.11 -11.94 -11.55
N GLU A 57 0.93 -12.51 -11.77
CA GLU A 57 0.25 -12.50 -13.07
C GLU A 57 -0.17 -11.08 -13.49
N ALA A 58 -0.75 -10.32 -12.56
CA ALA A 58 -1.18 -8.94 -12.80
C ALA A 58 0.01 -8.05 -13.23
N VAL A 59 1.10 -8.09 -12.47
CA VAL A 59 2.29 -7.26 -12.74
C VAL A 59 3.06 -7.79 -13.95
N ALA A 60 3.17 -9.11 -14.14
CA ALA A 60 3.79 -9.67 -15.36
C ALA A 60 3.03 -9.26 -16.62
N GLY A 61 1.70 -9.12 -16.54
CA GLY A 61 0.89 -8.55 -17.60
C GLY A 61 1.32 -7.13 -18.00
N VAL A 62 1.60 -6.28 -17.00
CA VAL A 62 2.10 -4.90 -17.21
C VAL A 62 3.51 -4.93 -17.80
N VAL A 63 4.44 -5.67 -17.19
CA VAL A 63 5.85 -5.76 -17.65
C VAL A 63 5.94 -6.23 -19.10
N ARG A 64 5.16 -7.26 -19.48
CA ARG A 64 5.17 -7.80 -20.85
C ARG A 64 4.69 -6.82 -21.92
N ARG A 65 3.85 -5.83 -21.56
CA ARG A 65 3.39 -4.82 -22.51
C ARG A 65 4.49 -3.84 -22.92
N GLY A 66 5.61 -3.79 -22.18
CA GLY A 66 6.88 -3.22 -22.64
C GLY A 66 6.87 -1.71 -22.91
N ARG A 67 5.82 -0.98 -22.53
CA ARG A 67 5.85 0.48 -22.48
C ARG A 67 6.70 0.87 -21.28
N THR A 68 7.42 1.99 -21.36
CA THR A 68 8.13 2.60 -20.22
C THR A 68 7.13 2.98 -19.14
N ALA A 69 6.68 1.97 -18.40
CA ALA A 69 5.55 1.99 -17.52
C ALA A 69 6.05 1.88 -16.09
N TRP A 70 5.45 2.67 -15.22
CA TRP A 70 5.52 2.47 -13.80
C TRP A 70 4.29 1.70 -13.38
N VAL A 71 4.41 0.93 -12.31
CA VAL A 71 3.29 0.23 -11.72
C VAL A 71 3.07 0.79 -10.32
N THR A 72 1.85 1.22 -10.06
CA THR A 72 1.39 1.48 -8.70
C THR A 72 0.71 0.23 -8.20
N VAL A 73 1.24 -0.33 -7.11
CA VAL A 73 0.64 -1.46 -6.42
C VAL A 73 0.16 -0.99 -5.06
N ARG A 74 -1.15 -1.09 -4.84
CA ARG A 74 -1.79 -0.83 -3.55
C ARG A 74 -2.15 -2.17 -2.94
N LEU A 75 -1.53 -2.46 -1.80
CA LEU A 75 -1.82 -3.63 -0.97
C LEU A 75 -2.54 -3.13 0.26
N ALA A 76 -3.76 -3.60 0.47
CA ALA A 76 -4.54 -3.30 1.67
C ALA A 76 -4.93 -4.62 2.32
N VAL A 77 -4.63 -4.77 3.61
CA VAL A 77 -4.96 -5.97 4.36
C VAL A 77 -5.86 -5.60 5.54
N ASP A 78 -6.95 -6.34 5.68
CA ASP A 78 -7.84 -6.31 6.82
C ASP A 78 -8.03 -7.75 7.34
N PRO A 79 -8.59 -7.95 8.55
CA PRO A 79 -8.73 -9.28 9.15
C PRO A 79 -9.53 -10.29 8.32
N THR A 80 -10.25 -9.85 7.29
CA THR A 80 -11.14 -10.69 6.47
C THR A 80 -10.70 -10.78 5.02
N ALA A 81 -9.85 -9.86 4.56
CA ALA A 81 -9.51 -9.76 3.15
C ALA A 81 -8.12 -9.14 2.92
N LEU A 82 -7.46 -9.69 1.90
CA LEU A 82 -6.30 -9.11 1.26
C LEU A 82 -6.75 -8.50 -0.08
N ARG A 83 -6.66 -7.18 -0.20
CA ARG A 83 -7.00 -6.44 -1.42
C ARG A 83 -5.72 -5.99 -2.12
N MET A 84 -5.69 -6.18 -3.43
CA MET A 84 -4.57 -5.80 -4.28
C MET A 84 -5.11 -5.02 -5.48
N GLU A 85 -4.60 -3.82 -5.69
CA GLU A 85 -4.87 -3.01 -6.87
C GLU A 85 -3.55 -2.79 -7.60
N VAL A 86 -3.53 -3.04 -8.90
CA VAL A 86 -2.36 -2.88 -9.76
C VAL A 86 -2.75 -1.95 -10.89
N GLU A 87 -2.13 -0.77 -10.90
CA GLU A 87 -2.38 0.26 -11.89
C GLU A 87 -1.11 0.50 -12.73
N GLU A 88 -1.25 0.42 -14.04
CA GLU A 88 -0.20 0.79 -14.99
C GLU A 88 -0.25 2.30 -15.21
N GLN A 89 0.86 3.00 -14.99
CA GLN A 89 0.98 4.44 -15.16
C GLN A 89 2.15 4.79 -16.08
N GLU A 90 2.03 5.93 -16.77
CA GLU A 90 3.17 6.54 -17.44
C GLU A 90 4.20 7.01 -16.41
N ARG A 91 5.44 7.27 -16.85
CA ARG A 91 6.52 7.71 -15.97
C ARG A 91 6.02 8.90 -15.11
N PRO A 92 6.06 8.80 -13.77
CA PRO A 92 5.56 9.85 -12.90
C PRO A 92 6.30 11.14 -13.20
N THR A 93 5.58 12.12 -13.75
CA THR A 93 6.06 13.50 -13.79
C THR A 93 5.94 14.01 -12.37
N ARG A 94 7.06 14.41 -11.78
CA ARG A 94 7.15 14.81 -10.38
C ARG A 94 6.13 15.91 -10.04
N SER A 95 5.00 15.56 -9.42
CA SER A 95 4.31 16.35 -8.37
C SER A 95 3.00 15.70 -7.93
N ALA A 96 3.05 15.02 -6.79
CA ALA A 96 1.97 15.10 -5.81
C ALA A 96 2.63 14.97 -4.42
N PRO A 97 2.35 15.87 -3.47
CA PRO A 97 2.78 15.66 -2.09
C PRO A 97 2.08 14.40 -1.54
N PRO A 98 2.73 13.63 -0.67
CA PRO A 98 2.14 12.42 -0.12
C PRO A 98 0.84 12.76 0.64
N PRO A 99 -0.17 11.87 0.64
CA PRO A 99 -1.32 11.98 1.53
C PRO A 99 -0.86 11.72 2.96
N GLY A 100 -0.29 12.75 3.57
CA GLY A 100 0.07 12.83 4.98
C GLY A 100 -0.51 14.12 5.53
N ARG A 101 -1.79 14.09 5.92
CA ARG A 101 -2.35 15.13 6.78
C ARG A 101 -2.93 14.49 8.03
N LEU A 102 -2.04 14.12 8.94
CA LEU A 102 -2.22 14.41 10.35
C LEU A 102 -0.99 15.23 10.76
N ALA A 103 -1.11 16.54 10.65
CA ALA A 103 -0.24 17.44 11.37
C ALA A 103 -0.59 17.30 12.85
N SER A 104 0.00 16.30 13.52
CA SER A 104 0.11 16.31 14.98
C SER A 104 1.24 17.28 15.31
N VAL A 105 0.91 18.57 15.40
CA VAL A 105 1.72 19.49 16.20
C VAL A 105 1.32 19.19 17.63
N GLU A 106 2.16 18.45 18.35
CA GLU A 106 2.01 18.31 19.79
C GLU A 106 2.10 19.71 20.41
N ALA A 107 1.03 20.08 21.11
CA ALA A 107 1.06 21.15 22.08
C ALA A 107 1.97 20.69 23.24
N GLY A 108 3.22 21.12 23.22
CA GLY A 108 4.09 21.16 24.39
C GLY A 108 4.08 22.58 24.95
N ASP A 109 3.17 22.81 25.89
CA ASP A 109 3.09 23.97 26.77
C ASP A 109 4.13 23.86 27.92
N GLY A 110 4.59 25.01 28.43
CA GLY A 110 5.44 25.15 29.63
C GLY A 110 6.90 25.50 29.30
N ALA A 111 7.28 26.78 29.18
CA ALA A 111 7.60 27.70 30.29
C ALA A 111 8.81 27.25 31.12
N ASP A 112 9.94 27.94 30.98
CA ASP A 112 10.41 28.92 31.97
C ASP A 112 11.80 29.48 31.60
N GLU A 113 11.94 30.80 31.78
CA GLU A 113 13.14 31.48 32.31
C GLU A 113 14.49 31.41 31.53
N LEU A 114 15.27 32.47 31.27
CA LEU A 114 15.39 33.87 31.65
C LEU A 114 16.25 34.51 30.53
N GLY A 115 16.02 35.75 30.09
CA GLY A 115 16.42 36.90 30.89
C GLY A 115 17.93 37.14 30.79
N VAL A 116 18.30 37.98 29.83
CA VAL A 116 19.62 38.58 29.51
C VAL A 116 20.41 38.99 30.76
N PRO A 117 21.75 39.03 30.71
CA PRO A 117 22.42 40.25 30.23
C PRO A 117 23.45 40.03 29.10
#